data_AF-A0A0P8E196-F1
#
_entry.id   AF-A0A0P8E196-F1
#
_cell.length_a   1.000
_cell.length_b   1.000
_cell.length_c   1.000
_cell.angle_alpha   90.00
_cell.angle_beta   90.00
_cell.angle_gamma   90.00
#
_symmetry.space_group_name_H-M   'P 1'
#
loop_
_entity.id
_entity.type
_entity.pdbx_description
1 polymer ?
#
loop_
_entity_poly.entity_id
_entity_poly.type
_entity_poly.pdbx_seq_one_letter_code
_entity_poly.pdbx_strand_id
1 'polypeptide(L)'
;MIRIDSENKKIHFFIPYNIEEENAPPQTFDLISAYVCPICNKILRAYYIGIIPKEAVNNYIEKNSINNLPEMGLAIGNAGGGQYLKNTSHFDKYSRSSSCKWEEIPFRGVKTCLEALFEKLDRQHTGYAVPEKLIELVNKNQFEGILLVPDVCGKDLPMLIYNENVLSGIGQRTNIDFKKEWQLRESIIKFILEKIGIIERNGNQ
;
A
#
# COMPACT_ATOMS: atom_id res chain seq x y z
N MET A 1 -18.72 -0.46 9.82
CA MET A 1 -17.25 -0.42 9.83
C MET A 1 -16.68 -1.83 9.68
N ILE A 2 -15.64 -2.00 8.87
CA ILE A 2 -14.90 -3.26 8.71
C ILE A 2 -13.62 -3.20 9.54
N ARG A 3 -13.33 -4.23 10.35
CA ARG A 3 -12.14 -4.29 11.22
C ARG A 3 -11.42 -5.62 11.10
N ILE A 4 -10.09 -5.59 11.19
CA ILE A 4 -9.24 -6.78 11.28
C ILE A 4 -8.89 -7.01 12.74
N ASP A 5 -9.17 -8.21 13.24
CA ASP A 5 -8.63 -8.71 14.49
C ASP A 5 -7.43 -9.61 14.15
N SER A 6 -6.24 -9.03 14.31
CA SER A 6 -4.98 -9.69 14.00
C SER A 6 -4.65 -10.84 14.96
N GLU A 7 -5.07 -10.73 16.22
CA GLU A 7 -4.74 -11.71 17.25
C GLU A 7 -5.51 -13.01 17.03
N ASN A 8 -6.81 -12.87 16.74
CA ASN A 8 -7.69 -14.02 16.50
C ASN A 8 -7.79 -14.40 15.02
N LYS A 9 -7.10 -13.67 14.13
CA LYS A 9 -7.11 -13.86 12.67
C LYS A 9 -8.55 -13.84 12.12
N LYS A 10 -9.30 -12.79 12.48
CA LYS A 10 -10.69 -12.58 12.05
C LYS A 10 -10.85 -11.27 11.32
N ILE A 11 -11.90 -11.19 10.50
CA ILE A 11 -12.44 -9.95 9.96
C ILE A 11 -13.87 -9.77 10.43
N HIS A 12 -14.18 -8.56 10.90
CA HIS A 12 -15.47 -8.20 11.47
C HIS A 12 -16.14 -7.11 10.64
N PHE A 13 -17.43 -7.29 10.38
CA PHE A 13 -18.27 -6.36 9.64
C PHE A 13 -19.36 -5.84 10.59
N PHE A 14 -19.14 -4.63 11.11
CA PHE A 14 -20.06 -3.92 11.99
C PHE A 14 -20.98 -3.03 11.17
N ILE A 15 -22.29 -3.01 11.45
CA ILE A 15 -23.16 -1.99 10.86
C ILE A 15 -22.73 -0.63 11.43
N PRO A 16 -22.47 0.40 10.61
CA PRO A 16 -22.18 1.75 11.06
C PRO A 16 -23.40 2.27 11.83
N TYR A 17 -23.14 2.93 12.95
CA TYR A 17 -24.16 3.39 13.89
C TYR A 17 -25.33 4.09 13.17
N ASN A 18 -26.43 3.36 12.97
CA ASN A 18 -27.75 3.92 12.93
C ASN A 18 -28.31 3.73 14.34
N ILE A 19 -28.83 4.80 14.91
CA ILE A 19 -29.28 4.93 16.31
C ILE A 19 -30.35 3.87 16.69
N GLU A 20 -30.89 3.11 15.73
CA GLU A 20 -31.96 2.13 15.91
C GLU A 20 -31.51 0.66 15.98
N GLU A 21 -30.27 0.30 15.61
CA GLU A 21 -29.78 -1.10 15.56
C GLU A 21 -28.53 -1.35 16.44
N GLU A 22 -28.46 -0.71 17.61
CA GLU A 22 -27.25 -0.68 18.47
C GLU A 22 -26.71 -2.04 18.98
N ASN A 23 -27.35 -3.18 18.70
CA ASN A 23 -26.99 -4.47 19.29
C ASN A 23 -26.82 -5.66 18.32
N ALA A 24 -26.77 -5.43 17.00
CA ALA A 24 -26.51 -6.54 16.08
C ALA A 24 -25.05 -7.02 16.21
N PRO A 25 -24.79 -8.32 16.48
CA PRO A 25 -23.43 -8.83 16.52
C PRO A 25 -22.75 -8.68 15.15
N PRO A 26 -21.44 -8.40 15.09
CA PRO A 26 -20.75 -8.26 13.83
C PRO A 26 -20.76 -9.58 13.05
N GLN A 27 -20.94 -9.49 11.73
CA GLN A 27 -20.65 -10.64 10.89
C GLN A 27 -19.14 -10.88 10.92
N THR A 28 -18.73 -12.08 11.29
CA THR A 28 -17.34 -12.40 11.57
C THR A 28 -16.90 -13.59 10.74
N PHE A 29 -15.73 -13.48 10.12
CA PHE A 29 -15.19 -14.50 9.23
C PHE A 29 -13.72 -14.79 9.55
N ASP A 30 -13.29 -16.02 9.23
CA ASP A 30 -11.89 -16.44 9.35
C ASP A 30 -11.02 -15.75 8.30
N LEU A 31 -9.95 -15.11 8.77
CA LEU A 31 -9.02 -14.40 7.91
C LEU A 31 -7.96 -15.36 7.37
N ILE A 32 -7.77 -15.33 6.05
CA ILE A 32 -6.69 -16.06 5.39
C ILE A 32 -5.45 -15.17 5.30
N SER A 33 -5.64 -13.94 4.84
CA SER A 33 -4.58 -12.92 4.73
C SER A 33 -5.19 -11.52 4.80
N ALA A 34 -4.47 -10.56 5.37
CA ALA A 34 -4.83 -9.15 5.29
C ALA A 34 -3.62 -8.23 5.39
N TYR A 35 -3.77 -7.05 4.79
CA TYR A 35 -2.78 -6.00 4.76
C TYR A 35 -3.44 -4.71 5.20
N VAL A 36 -2.90 -4.11 6.25
CA VAL A 36 -3.43 -2.88 6.85
C VAL A 36 -2.37 -1.81 6.70
N CYS A 37 -2.75 -0.64 6.18
CA CYS A 37 -1.82 0.46 5.98
C CYS A 37 -1.28 0.93 7.34
N PRO A 38 0.03 0.93 7.59
CA PRO A 38 0.61 1.34 8.87
C PRO A 38 0.48 2.85 9.15
N ILE A 39 0.04 3.64 8.16
CA ILE A 39 -0.07 5.10 8.27
C ILE A 39 -1.49 5.54 8.61
N CYS A 40 -2.50 4.96 7.95
CA CYS A 40 -3.89 5.36 8.14
C CYS A 40 -4.77 4.26 8.75
N ASN A 41 -4.20 3.09 9.07
CA ASN A 41 -4.90 1.91 9.62
C ASN A 41 -6.06 1.39 8.76
N LYS A 42 -6.19 1.86 7.50
CA LYS A 42 -7.18 1.35 6.56
C LYS A 42 -6.73 0.01 6.00
N ILE A 43 -7.68 -0.91 5.85
CA ILE A 43 -7.46 -2.17 5.14
C ILE A 43 -7.07 -1.84 3.71
N LEU A 44 -5.94 -2.37 3.24
CA LEU A 44 -5.50 -2.31 1.84
C LEU A 44 -6.13 -3.46 1.06
N ARG A 45 -5.95 -4.67 1.61
CA ARG A 45 -6.49 -5.91 1.06
C ARG A 45 -6.79 -6.88 2.19
N ALA A 46 -7.82 -7.70 2.02
CA ALA A 46 -8.11 -8.81 2.92
C ALA A 46 -8.69 -9.97 2.11
N TYR A 47 -8.41 -11.20 2.53
CA TYR A 47 -8.96 -12.43 1.97
C TYR A 47 -9.43 -13.32 3.14
N TYR A 48 -10.68 -13.78 3.09
CA TYR A 48 -11.32 -14.45 4.21
C TYR A 48 -12.25 -15.58 3.74
N ILE A 49 -12.54 -16.53 4.63
CA ILE A 49 -13.43 -17.67 4.39
C ILE A 49 -14.87 -17.23 4.64
N GLY A 50 -15.71 -17.32 3.62
CA GLY A 50 -17.10 -16.86 3.65
C GLY A 50 -17.38 -15.81 2.59
N ILE A 51 -18.63 -15.35 2.55
CA ILE A 51 -19.12 -14.45 1.51
C ILE A 51 -20.04 -13.43 2.16
N ILE A 52 -19.81 -12.15 1.87
CA ILE A 52 -20.81 -11.09 2.03
C ILE A 52 -21.24 -10.63 0.63
N PRO A 53 -22.55 -10.47 0.38
CA PRO A 53 -23.02 -9.90 -0.88
C PRO A 53 -22.38 -8.53 -1.11
N LYS A 54 -21.89 -8.29 -2.34
CA LYS A 54 -21.15 -7.06 -2.68
C LYS A 54 -21.98 -5.81 -2.38
N GLU A 55 -23.28 -5.89 -2.59
CA GLU A 55 -24.28 -4.85 -2.35
C GLU A 55 -24.38 -4.49 -0.86
N ALA A 56 -24.17 -5.47 0.02
CA ALA A 56 -24.22 -5.29 1.46
C ALA A 56 -22.91 -4.72 2.03
N VAL A 57 -21.77 -4.91 1.38
CA VAL A 57 -20.47 -4.47 1.93
C VAL A 57 -20.41 -2.96 2.14
N ASN A 58 -21.03 -2.17 1.26
CA ASN A 58 -21.12 -0.72 1.42
C ASN A 58 -21.85 -0.29 2.70
N ASN A 59 -22.75 -1.13 3.21
CA ASN A 59 -23.41 -0.88 4.49
C ASN A 59 -22.42 -0.96 5.63
N TYR A 60 -21.28 -1.63 5.50
CA TYR A 60 -20.27 -1.75 6.57
C TYR A 60 -19.13 -0.73 6.42
N ILE A 61 -19.18 0.20 5.47
CA ILE A 61 -18.14 1.22 5.29
C ILE A 61 -18.63 2.52 5.95
N GLU A 62 -17.73 3.23 6.63
CA GLU A 62 -18.02 4.57 7.15
C GLU A 62 -18.33 5.53 6.00
N LYS A 63 -19.30 6.43 6.19
CA LYS A 63 -19.71 7.41 5.19
C LYS A 63 -19.21 8.79 5.58
N ASN A 64 -18.76 9.57 4.61
CA ASN A 64 -18.37 10.95 4.83
C ASN A 64 -19.60 11.81 5.17
N SER A 65 -19.51 12.59 6.25
CA SER A 65 -20.57 13.45 6.77
C SER A 65 -21.07 14.51 5.78
N ILE A 66 -20.26 14.87 4.78
CA ILE A 66 -20.56 15.96 3.83
C ILE A 66 -21.47 15.51 2.69
N ASN A 67 -21.35 14.27 2.22
CA ASN A 67 -22.03 13.79 1.01
C ASN A 67 -22.57 12.36 1.10
N ASN A 68 -22.51 11.73 2.29
CA ASN A 68 -22.91 10.34 2.53
C ASN A 68 -22.24 9.30 1.61
N LEU A 69 -21.14 9.66 0.94
CA LEU A 69 -20.38 8.69 0.14
C LEU A 69 -19.49 7.84 1.05
N PRO A 70 -19.24 6.56 0.70
CA PRO A 70 -18.29 5.74 1.43
C PRO A 70 -16.92 6.41 1.51
N GLU A 71 -16.31 6.40 2.70
CA GLU A 71 -14.98 6.92 2.95
C GLU A 71 -13.87 6.09 2.25
N MET A 72 -14.22 4.88 1.82
CA MET A 72 -13.35 3.93 1.17
C MET A 72 -14.08 3.26 0.00
N GLY A 73 -13.47 3.25 -1.17
CA GLY A 73 -13.88 2.42 -2.30
C GLY A 73 -13.34 1.01 -2.12
N LEU A 74 -14.22 0.01 -2.18
CA LEU A 74 -13.85 -1.41 -2.10
C LEU A 74 -14.20 -2.12 -3.41
N ALA A 75 -13.22 -2.79 -3.99
CA ALA A 75 -13.44 -3.85 -4.97
C ALA A 75 -13.54 -5.19 -4.23
N ILE A 76 -14.51 -5.99 -4.65
CA ILE A 76 -14.89 -7.26 -4.00
C ILE A 76 -14.96 -8.32 -5.07
N GLY A 77 -14.39 -9.49 -4.77
CA GLY A 77 -14.49 -10.64 -5.65
C GLY A 77 -14.25 -11.94 -4.89
N ASN A 78 -14.45 -13.05 -5.57
CA ASN A 78 -14.30 -14.37 -5.00
C ASN A 78 -13.06 -15.04 -5.56
N ALA A 79 -12.36 -15.80 -4.72
CA ALA A 79 -11.21 -16.62 -5.10
C ALA A 79 -11.17 -17.83 -4.18
N GLY A 80 -10.75 -19.01 -4.66
CA GLY A 80 -10.38 -20.15 -3.81
C GLY A 80 -11.34 -20.56 -2.68
N GLY A 81 -12.67 -20.40 -2.86
CA GLY A 81 -13.66 -20.72 -1.83
C GLY A 81 -13.89 -19.65 -0.75
N GLY A 82 -13.23 -18.49 -0.87
CA GLY A 82 -13.43 -17.31 -0.01
C GLY A 82 -13.73 -16.04 -0.81
N GLN A 83 -13.70 -14.92 -0.11
CA GLN A 83 -13.92 -13.59 -0.69
C GLN A 83 -12.73 -12.67 -0.38
N TYR A 84 -12.36 -11.82 -1.34
CA TYR A 84 -11.36 -10.78 -1.15
C TYR A 84 -11.99 -9.39 -1.17
N LEU A 85 -11.37 -8.49 -0.40
CA LEU A 85 -11.60 -7.06 -0.40
C LEU A 85 -10.32 -6.35 -0.84
N LYS A 86 -10.45 -5.33 -1.69
CA LYS A 86 -9.36 -4.48 -2.12
C LYS A 86 -9.79 -3.02 -2.03
N ASN A 87 -9.09 -2.23 -1.24
CA ASN A 87 -9.36 -0.80 -1.06
C ASN A 87 -8.85 -0.01 -2.25
N THR A 88 -9.70 0.23 -3.24
CA THR A 88 -9.37 0.94 -4.48
C THR A 88 -9.04 2.41 -4.25
N SER A 89 -9.47 3.00 -3.14
CA SER A 89 -9.11 4.38 -2.80
C SER A 89 -7.63 4.54 -2.44
N HIS A 90 -6.92 3.49 -2.05
CA HIS A 90 -5.48 3.55 -1.78
C HIS A 90 -4.61 3.36 -3.06
N PHE A 91 -5.23 3.26 -4.23
CA PHE A 91 -4.55 3.03 -5.53
C PHE A 91 -4.61 4.21 -6.49
N ASP A 92 -5.37 5.25 -6.15
CA ASP A 92 -5.54 6.40 -7.03
C ASP A 92 -4.72 7.59 -6.52
N LYS A 93 -3.80 8.08 -7.37
CA LYS A 93 -3.03 9.31 -7.15
C LYS A 93 -3.94 10.54 -6.97
N TYR A 94 -5.18 10.45 -7.47
CA TYR A 94 -6.24 11.44 -7.30
C TYR A 94 -7.26 11.06 -6.24
N SER A 95 -6.98 10.03 -5.43
CA SER A 95 -7.93 9.59 -4.41
C SER A 95 -8.27 10.78 -3.53
N ARG A 96 -9.57 11.09 -3.51
CA ARG A 96 -10.16 12.17 -2.72
C ARG A 96 -10.07 11.90 -1.21
N SER A 97 -9.29 10.90 -0.80
CA SER A 97 -8.92 10.66 0.57
C SER A 97 -7.83 11.69 0.94
N SER A 98 -8.26 12.77 1.57
CA SER A 98 -7.38 13.69 2.29
C SER A 98 -6.51 13.00 3.37
N SER A 99 -6.80 11.73 3.69
CA SER A 99 -6.27 11.01 4.84
C SER A 99 -4.95 10.25 4.62
N CYS A 100 -4.62 9.81 3.39
CA CYS A 100 -3.42 9.00 3.13
C CYS A 100 -2.84 9.24 1.73
N LYS A 101 -1.56 9.63 1.67
CA LYS A 101 -0.80 9.86 0.42
C LYS A 101 0.10 8.69 0.03
N TRP A 102 -0.01 7.57 0.74
CA TRP A 102 0.73 6.36 0.41
C TRP A 102 -0.08 5.55 -0.60
N GLU A 103 0.62 4.95 -1.55
CA GLU A 103 0.04 4.15 -2.62
C GLU A 103 0.51 2.70 -2.48
N GLU A 104 -0.37 1.75 -2.78
CA GLU A 104 0.01 0.34 -2.85
C GLU A 104 0.87 0.06 -4.10
N ILE A 105 1.95 -0.71 -3.91
CA ILE A 105 2.65 -1.35 -5.01
C ILE A 105 1.95 -2.68 -5.30
N PRO A 106 1.43 -2.90 -6.53
CA PRO A 106 0.83 -4.19 -6.88
C PRO A 106 1.88 -5.31 -6.68
N PHE A 107 1.46 -6.54 -6.44
CA PHE A 107 2.30 -7.72 -6.11
C PHE A 107 2.63 -7.91 -4.62
N ARG A 108 3.45 -8.94 -4.37
CA ARG A 108 3.86 -9.45 -3.05
C ARG A 108 5.33 -9.81 -3.09
N GLY A 109 5.97 -9.73 -1.93
CA GLY A 109 7.42 -9.92 -1.78
C GLY A 109 8.17 -8.63 -2.08
N VAL A 110 9.12 -8.30 -1.20
CA VAL A 110 9.85 -7.01 -1.27
C VAL A 110 10.55 -6.83 -2.61
N LYS A 111 11.27 -7.86 -3.08
CA LYS A 111 11.98 -7.80 -4.36
C LYS A 111 11.03 -7.55 -5.54
N THR A 112 10.01 -8.38 -5.68
CA THR A 112 9.03 -8.27 -6.78
C THR A 112 8.27 -6.94 -6.75
N CYS A 113 7.89 -6.45 -5.57
CA CYS A 113 7.29 -5.14 -5.42
C CYS A 113 8.27 -4.03 -5.85
N LEU A 114 9.54 -4.09 -5.43
CA LEU A 114 10.54 -3.10 -5.86
C LEU A 114 10.78 -3.15 -7.36
N GLU A 115 10.85 -4.34 -7.96
CA GLU A 115 10.99 -4.52 -9.41
C GLU A 115 9.81 -3.87 -10.14
N ALA A 116 8.58 -4.13 -9.71
CA ALA A 116 7.39 -3.53 -10.29
C ALA A 116 7.30 -2.01 -10.08
N LEU A 117 7.75 -1.52 -8.92
CA LEU A 117 7.85 -0.08 -8.67
C LEU A 117 8.86 0.54 -9.64
N PHE A 118 10.03 -0.07 -9.77
CA PHE A 118 11.09 0.43 -10.64
C PHE A 118 10.67 0.35 -12.11
N GLU A 119 10.00 -0.71 -12.55
CA GLU A 119 9.42 -0.82 -13.90
C GLU A 119 8.37 0.27 -14.16
N LYS A 120 7.45 0.51 -13.21
CA LYS A 120 6.47 1.61 -13.30
C LYS A 120 7.15 2.98 -13.40
N LEU A 121 8.34 3.13 -12.80
CA LEU A 121 9.14 4.34 -12.84
C LEU A 121 10.05 4.41 -14.08
N ASP A 122 10.51 3.28 -14.62
CA ASP A 122 11.39 3.11 -15.77
C ASP A 122 10.61 3.03 -17.09
N ARG A 123 10.21 4.19 -17.61
CA ARG A 123 9.55 4.27 -18.92
C ARG A 123 10.48 4.02 -20.10
N GLN A 124 11.80 4.05 -19.89
CA GLN A 124 12.77 3.85 -20.98
C GLN A 124 13.07 2.36 -21.21
N HIS A 125 12.54 1.46 -20.37
CA HIS A 125 12.77 0.01 -20.44
C HIS A 125 14.27 -0.32 -20.45
N THR A 126 15.05 0.49 -19.76
CA THR A 126 16.51 0.33 -19.69
C THR A 126 16.94 -0.89 -18.86
N GLY A 127 16.01 -1.50 -18.12
CA GLY A 127 16.23 -2.79 -17.45
C GLY A 127 17.09 -2.62 -16.21
N TYR A 128 16.56 -1.98 -15.18
CA TYR A 128 17.26 -1.82 -13.91
C TYR A 128 17.12 -3.07 -13.03
N ALA A 129 18.24 -3.51 -12.45
CA ALA A 129 18.22 -4.46 -11.36
C ALA A 129 18.00 -3.74 -10.02
N VAL A 130 17.08 -4.23 -9.20
CA VAL A 130 16.86 -3.72 -7.85
C VAL A 130 18.08 -4.07 -6.98
N PRO A 131 18.73 -3.10 -6.32
CA PRO A 131 19.92 -3.37 -5.50
C PRO A 131 19.58 -4.19 -4.26
N GLU A 132 20.36 -5.22 -3.96
CA GLU A 132 20.15 -6.07 -2.77
C GLU A 132 20.15 -5.27 -1.46
N LYS A 133 20.96 -4.21 -1.37
CA LYS A 133 20.96 -3.34 -0.19
C LYS A 133 19.66 -2.54 -0.04
N LEU A 134 18.99 -2.16 -1.13
CA LEU A 134 17.68 -1.51 -1.05
C LEU A 134 16.65 -2.49 -0.50
N ILE A 135 16.70 -3.74 -0.95
CA ILE A 135 15.86 -4.83 -0.44
C ILE A 135 16.10 -4.99 1.07
N GLU A 136 17.36 -4.99 1.52
CA GLU A 136 17.71 -5.06 2.94
C GLU A 136 17.14 -3.88 3.74
N LEU A 137 17.31 -2.64 3.26
CA LEU A 137 16.83 -1.44 3.94
C LEU A 137 15.31 -1.41 4.04
N VAL A 138 14.59 -1.81 2.98
CA VAL A 138 13.13 -1.89 2.99
C VAL A 138 12.63 -2.99 3.93
N ASN A 139 13.28 -4.17 3.94
CA ASN A 139 12.95 -5.24 4.89
C ASN A 139 13.10 -4.80 6.35
N LYS A 140 14.04 -3.88 6.62
CA LYS A 140 14.26 -3.30 7.95
C LYS A 140 13.41 -2.05 8.24
N ASN A 141 12.53 -1.64 7.31
CA ASN A 141 11.79 -0.36 7.37
C ASN A 141 12.70 0.86 7.58
N GLN A 142 13.91 0.83 7.01
CA GLN A 142 14.93 1.87 7.12
C GLN A 142 15.04 2.75 5.87
N PHE A 143 14.21 2.49 4.85
CA PHE A 143 14.18 3.29 3.64
C PHE A 143 13.01 4.28 3.67
N GLU A 144 13.31 5.58 3.62
CA GLU A 144 12.28 6.62 3.64
C GLU A 144 11.47 6.62 2.33
N GLY A 145 10.14 6.74 2.44
CA GLY A 145 9.25 6.82 1.28
C GLY A 145 8.79 5.46 0.70
N ILE A 146 9.31 4.33 1.21
CA ILE A 146 8.78 2.98 0.93
C ILE A 146 8.64 2.23 2.26
N LEU A 147 7.46 1.68 2.53
CA LEU A 147 7.19 0.95 3.77
C LEU A 147 6.77 -0.48 3.48
N LEU A 148 7.25 -1.39 4.34
CA LEU A 148 6.81 -2.77 4.39
C LEU A 148 5.43 -2.85 5.05
N VAL A 149 4.53 -3.60 4.43
CA VAL A 149 3.23 -3.95 5.00
C VAL A 149 3.14 -5.47 5.11
N PRO A 150 3.36 -6.03 6.30
CA PRO A 150 3.30 -7.48 6.49
C PRO A 150 1.87 -8.00 6.34
N ASP A 151 1.75 -9.27 5.97
CA ASP A 151 0.49 -10.00 6.10
C ASP A 151 0.18 -10.22 7.59
N VAL A 152 -0.99 -9.76 8.03
CA VAL A 152 -1.45 -9.86 9.41
C VAL A 152 -1.51 -11.32 9.88
N CYS A 153 -1.83 -12.26 8.98
CA CYS A 153 -1.92 -13.68 9.30
C CYS A 153 -0.57 -14.41 9.25
N GLY A 154 0.48 -13.78 8.71
CA GLY A 154 1.79 -14.38 8.46
C GLY A 154 1.78 -15.54 7.45
N LYS A 155 0.76 -15.63 6.59
CA LYS A 155 0.57 -16.70 5.60
C LYS A 155 0.99 -16.30 4.19
N ASP A 156 1.01 -15.01 3.89
CA ASP A 156 1.37 -14.48 2.57
C ASP A 156 2.61 -13.57 2.66
N LEU A 157 3.27 -13.36 1.52
CA LEU A 157 4.46 -12.51 1.41
C LEU A 157 4.08 -11.04 1.64
N PRO A 158 4.97 -10.22 2.22
CA PRO A 158 4.65 -8.83 2.53
C PRO A 158 4.36 -8.01 1.27
N MET A 159 3.59 -6.95 1.45
CA MET A 159 3.38 -5.91 0.46
C MET A 159 4.30 -4.72 0.71
N LEU A 160 4.41 -3.83 -0.28
CA LEU A 160 4.99 -2.52 -0.12
C LEU A 160 3.98 -1.41 -0.43
N ILE A 161 4.09 -0.31 0.30
CA ILE A 161 3.46 0.96 -0.03
C ILE A 161 4.54 2.03 -0.24
N TYR A 162 4.27 3.03 -1.07
CA TYR A 162 5.22 4.11 -1.35
C TYR A 162 4.56 5.49 -1.32
N ASN A 163 5.35 6.54 -1.10
CA ASN A 163 4.90 7.93 -1.17
C ASN A 163 5.73 8.72 -2.18
N GLU A 164 5.11 9.05 -3.31
CA GLU A 164 5.79 9.74 -4.43
C GLU A 164 6.37 11.10 -4.01
N ASN A 165 5.71 11.84 -3.09
CA ASN A 165 6.19 13.15 -2.64
C ASN A 165 7.48 13.03 -1.81
N VAL A 166 7.56 12.01 -0.95
CA VAL A 166 8.73 11.75 -0.11
C VAL A 166 9.91 11.34 -0.99
N LEU A 167 9.66 10.40 -1.92
CA LEU A 167 10.67 9.98 -2.90
C LEU A 167 11.17 11.17 -3.74
N SER A 168 10.27 12.07 -4.13
CA SER A 168 10.60 13.30 -4.86
C SER A 168 11.43 14.28 -4.03
N GLY A 169 11.08 14.49 -2.77
CA GLY A 169 11.76 15.42 -1.86
C GLY A 169 13.18 14.99 -1.48
N ILE A 170 13.45 13.68 -1.43
CA ILE A 170 14.81 13.13 -1.29
C ILE A 170 15.71 13.63 -2.43
N GLY A 171 15.17 13.81 -3.63
CA GLY A 171 15.91 14.37 -4.77
C GLY A 171 16.17 15.88 -4.74
N GLN A 172 15.43 16.67 -3.94
CA GLN A 172 15.52 18.14 -3.92
C GLN A 172 16.53 18.72 -2.92
N ARG A 173 16.84 18.01 -1.83
CA ARG A 173 17.75 18.49 -0.76
C ARG A 173 19.24 18.56 -1.14
N THR A 174 19.58 18.38 -2.41
CA THR A 174 20.97 18.18 -2.88
C THR A 174 21.45 19.21 -3.90
N ASN A 175 20.78 20.36 -4.06
CA ASN A 175 21.26 21.52 -4.84
C ASN A 175 21.60 21.19 -6.31
N ILE A 176 20.65 20.58 -7.03
CA ILE A 176 20.76 20.27 -8.46
C ILE A 176 19.80 21.19 -9.22
N ASP A 177 20.26 21.80 -10.31
CA ASP A 177 19.50 22.81 -11.08
C ASP A 177 18.29 22.16 -11.79
N PHE A 178 17.09 22.53 -11.34
CA PHE A 178 15.83 21.87 -11.66
C PHE A 178 15.20 22.41 -12.95
N LYS A 179 15.60 21.85 -14.10
CA LYS A 179 14.79 21.92 -15.31
C LYS A 179 14.30 20.52 -15.70
N LYS A 180 13.04 20.26 -15.30
CA LYS A 180 12.14 19.14 -15.62
C LYS A 180 11.97 18.11 -14.50
N GLU A 181 10.70 17.93 -14.15
CA GLU A 181 10.04 16.95 -13.28
C GLU A 181 10.48 15.47 -13.46
N TRP A 182 11.40 15.18 -14.39
CA TRP A 182 11.71 13.84 -14.87
C TRP A 182 13.17 13.40 -14.68
N GLN A 183 14.12 14.32 -14.47
CA GLN A 183 15.49 13.97 -14.03
C GLN A 183 15.54 13.46 -12.59
N LEU A 184 14.44 13.67 -11.84
CA LEU A 184 14.26 13.22 -10.46
C LEU A 184 14.29 11.68 -10.35
N ARG A 185 13.82 10.94 -11.36
CA ARG A 185 13.61 9.49 -11.32
C ARG A 185 14.90 8.70 -11.53
N GLU A 186 15.73 9.11 -12.50
CA GLU A 186 17.09 8.57 -12.68
C GLU A 186 17.99 8.97 -11.50
N SER A 187 17.79 10.16 -10.93
CA SER A 187 18.53 10.62 -9.75
C SER A 187 18.17 9.85 -8.49
N ILE A 188 16.91 9.43 -8.29
CA ILE A 188 16.51 8.58 -7.15
C ILE A 188 17.17 7.20 -7.27
N ILE A 189 17.14 6.56 -8.44
CA ILE A 189 17.79 5.25 -8.66
C ILE A 189 19.31 5.37 -8.48
N LYS A 190 19.93 6.36 -9.13
CA LYS A 190 21.37 6.63 -9.02
C LYS A 190 21.78 7.00 -7.59
N PHE A 191 20.99 7.78 -6.87
CA PHE A 191 21.23 8.14 -5.47
C PHE A 191 21.05 6.94 -4.53
N ILE A 192 20.00 6.12 -4.71
CA ILE A 192 19.83 4.87 -3.97
C ILE A 192 21.08 4.01 -4.17
N LEU A 193 21.54 3.84 -5.40
CA LEU A 193 22.76 3.12 -5.75
C LEU A 193 24.04 3.74 -5.15
N GLU A 194 24.16 5.07 -5.14
CA GLU A 194 25.31 5.82 -4.57
C GLU A 194 25.35 5.74 -3.03
N LYS A 195 24.21 5.90 -2.34
CA LYS A 195 24.09 5.78 -0.87
C LYS A 195 24.36 4.36 -0.37
N ILE A 196 24.03 3.38 -1.20
CA ILE A 196 24.26 1.96 -0.96
C ILE A 196 25.71 1.55 -1.28
N GLY A 197 26.48 2.41 -1.97
CA GLY A 197 27.89 2.20 -2.28
C GLY A 197 28.15 1.34 -3.53
N ILE A 198 27.19 1.21 -4.44
CA ILE A 198 27.32 0.35 -5.64
C ILE A 198 27.85 1.12 -6.87
N ILE A 199 27.84 2.45 -6.86
CA ILE A 199 28.51 3.24 -7.89
C ILE A 199 29.81 3.76 -7.29
N GLU A 200 30.93 3.10 -7.61
CA GLU A 200 32.25 3.68 -7.42
C GLU A 200 32.25 5.04 -8.13
N ARG A 201 32.52 6.10 -7.36
CA ARG A 201 32.89 7.39 -7.94
C ARG A 201 34.16 7.14 -8.75
N ASN A 202 34.01 6.97 -10.07
CA ASN A 202 35.11 7.20 -10.99
C ASN A 202 35.47 8.69 -10.84
N GLY A 203 36.38 8.93 -9.90
CA GLY A 203 36.98 10.22 -9.67
C GLY A 203 37.74 10.60 -10.92
N ASN A 204 37.31 11.71 -11.53
CA ASN A 204 38.17 12.49 -12.39
C ASN A 204 39.46 12.83 -11.62
N GLN A 205 40.59 12.34 -12.13
CA GLN A 205 41.83 13.11 -12.16
C GLN A 205 42.06 13.54 -13.60
#